data_AF-A0A8T8D6M8-F1
#
_entry.id   AF-A0A8T8D6M8-F1
#
_cell.length_a   1.000
_cell.length_b   1.000
_cell.length_c   1.000
_cell.angle_alpha   90.00
_cell.angle_beta   90.00
_cell.angle_gamma   90.00
#
_symmetry.space_group_name_H-M   'P 1'
#
loop_
_entity.id
_entity.type
_entity.pdbx_description
1 polymer ?
#
loop_
_entity_poly.entity_id
_entity_poly.type
_entity_poly.pdbx_seq_one_letter_code
_entity_poly.pdbx_strand_id
1 'polypeptide(L)'
;MKAASAFEVIAARGWNLLNEGKSFYPIFNLGLLAVLVAADPAWRRGALAGGGAGLALALLASLPLVLAYIRWDFPLHLRWFLWPPLLAFGLLFGWPPAAAVGLSAGLYFFFTVIVWGTIYYHLRTGTTLWNFLRFWKLVLKNADSTSGNAQEQLPKSFLTLAVWHHLLARPGTASAAAAGRMEDLLPVFLFALAVAAYGAVVHRLGFNWRPAEYPDYAPVPPPLPQPSQRVVVIVIDGCRKDKLERAETPFLDWLAARGTRFDRMETVYPARTVVCFSSMFTGTYPREHGITSNLVLRLGVRDESAFDVLARYGRKGVLLGIAHLIDAFGDHVRAITSVQNGDEVDGNIMAAAREILQRDDPDLLVVQLIATDQTGHARGVHYPEYLQRIREADAHIEAFFAWMHRHGYTRDTTFLICADHGQGDGIGGHGHLGEGERWVPFFLVGRNVARGRRSDQAHSIVSVAGTLTHLLGLPLPARARGPVLEEALDPGAPDLAPDLDRYFAAEGRAVL
;
A
#
# COMPACT_ATOMS: atom_id res chain seq x y z
N MET A 1 -21.59 -23.28 -1.61
CA MET A 1 -21.56 -21.87 -1.15
C MET A 1 -22.79 -21.16 -1.67
N LYS A 2 -23.55 -20.44 -0.83
CA LYS A 2 -24.66 -19.61 -1.32
C LYS A 2 -24.09 -18.42 -2.08
N ALA A 3 -24.67 -18.09 -3.23
CA ALA A 3 -24.33 -16.86 -3.94
C ALA A 3 -24.74 -15.66 -3.08
N ALA A 4 -23.90 -14.62 -3.05
CA ALA A 4 -24.22 -13.38 -2.38
C ALA A 4 -25.50 -12.78 -3.00
N SER A 5 -26.44 -12.38 -2.15
CA SER A 5 -27.66 -11.69 -2.56
C SER A 5 -27.34 -10.36 -3.25
N ALA A 6 -28.29 -9.86 -4.05
CA ALA A 6 -28.15 -8.54 -4.67
C ALA A 6 -27.92 -7.42 -3.62
N PHE A 7 -28.52 -7.55 -2.44
CA PHE A 7 -28.29 -6.64 -1.32
C PHE A 7 -26.85 -6.71 -0.81
N GLU A 8 -26.29 -7.90 -0.60
CA GLU A 8 -24.90 -8.06 -0.16
C GLU A 8 -23.92 -7.51 -1.19
N VAL A 9 -24.19 -7.69 -2.49
CA VAL A 9 -23.35 -7.14 -3.56
C VAL A 9 -23.42 -5.61 -3.60
N ILE A 10 -24.62 -5.03 -3.50
CA ILE A 10 -24.80 -3.57 -3.46
C ILE A 10 -24.17 -2.99 -2.20
N ALA A 11 -24.37 -3.63 -1.05
CA ALA A 11 -23.78 -3.23 0.22
C ALA A 11 -22.25 -3.30 0.14
N ALA A 12 -21.67 -4.38 -0.40
CA ALA A 12 -20.22 -4.52 -0.60
C ALA A 12 -19.65 -3.46 -1.56
N ARG A 13 -20.38 -3.11 -2.63
CA ARG A 13 -19.94 -2.06 -3.58
C ARG A 13 -20.05 -0.65 -2.96
N GLY A 14 -21.16 -0.33 -2.32
CA GLY A 14 -21.32 0.93 -1.58
C GLY A 14 -20.34 1.04 -0.42
N TRP A 15 -19.99 -0.09 0.17
CA TRP A 15 -18.98 -0.22 1.20
C TRP A 15 -17.57 0.08 0.70
N ASN A 16 -17.16 -0.49 -0.45
CA ASN A 16 -15.86 -0.19 -1.03
C ASN A 16 -15.71 1.31 -1.34
N LEU A 17 -16.79 1.99 -1.73
CA LEU A 17 -16.79 3.45 -1.92
C LEU A 17 -16.53 4.24 -0.62
N LEU A 18 -16.93 3.70 0.53
CA LEU A 18 -16.70 4.32 1.85
C LEU A 18 -15.38 3.90 2.50
N ASN A 19 -14.90 2.70 2.21
CA ASN A 19 -13.75 2.08 2.87
C ASN A 19 -12.45 2.26 2.08
N GLU A 20 -12.52 2.26 0.76
CA GLU A 20 -11.36 2.30 -0.13
C GLU A 20 -11.30 3.65 -0.87
N GLY A 21 -10.83 4.66 -0.15
CA GLY A 21 -10.23 5.83 -0.80
C GLY A 21 -10.74 7.19 -0.34
N LYS A 22 -10.45 8.17 -1.20
CA LYS A 22 -10.66 9.60 -0.99
C LYS A 22 -12.13 10.03 -0.94
N SER A 23 -13.03 9.10 -1.24
CA SER A 23 -14.49 9.29 -1.27
C SER A 23 -15.15 9.23 0.11
N PHE A 24 -14.50 8.68 1.15
CA PHE A 24 -15.10 8.66 2.49
C PHE A 24 -15.46 10.06 2.99
N TYR A 25 -14.46 10.95 3.01
CA TYR A 25 -14.60 12.33 3.50
C TYR A 25 -15.79 13.09 2.86
N PRO A 26 -15.94 13.15 1.51
CA PRO A 26 -17.08 13.85 0.92
C PRO A 26 -18.41 13.16 1.21
N ILE A 27 -18.48 11.83 1.19
CA ILE A 27 -19.74 11.10 1.43
C ILE A 27 -20.20 11.24 2.88
N PHE A 28 -19.27 11.09 3.83
CA PHE A 28 -19.54 11.26 5.25
C PHE A 28 -20.10 12.66 5.54
N ASN A 29 -19.49 13.70 4.99
CA ASN A 29 -19.94 15.08 5.21
C ASN A 29 -21.29 15.37 4.56
N LEU A 30 -21.59 14.81 3.38
CA LEU A 30 -22.94 14.92 2.80
C LEU A 30 -24.01 14.26 3.70
N GLY A 31 -23.69 13.10 4.28
CA GLY A 31 -24.56 12.46 5.28
C GLY A 31 -24.77 13.32 6.53
N LEU A 32 -23.69 13.90 7.06
CA LEU A 32 -23.75 14.83 8.20
C LEU A 32 -24.60 16.07 7.89
N LEU A 33 -24.43 16.66 6.70
CA LEU A 33 -25.22 17.80 6.24
C LEU A 33 -26.71 17.47 6.21
N ALA A 34 -27.08 16.30 5.68
CA ALA A 34 -28.47 15.85 5.65
C ALA A 34 -29.05 15.73 7.07
N VAL A 35 -28.29 15.18 8.02
CA VAL A 35 -28.70 15.11 9.43
C VAL A 35 -28.90 16.50 10.03
N LEU A 36 -27.98 17.44 9.78
CA LEU A 36 -28.08 18.80 10.31
C LEU A 36 -29.25 19.58 9.72
N VAL A 37 -29.49 19.48 8.40
CA VAL A 37 -30.65 20.08 7.73
C VAL A 37 -31.97 19.49 8.25
N ALA A 38 -31.98 18.19 8.57
CA ALA A 38 -33.15 17.54 9.16
C ALA A 38 -33.36 17.94 10.63
N ALA A 39 -32.30 18.09 11.42
CA ALA A 39 -32.41 18.29 12.87
C ALA A 39 -32.45 19.75 13.32
N ASP A 40 -31.81 20.67 12.61
CA ASP A 40 -31.63 22.06 13.04
C ASP A 40 -32.42 23.04 12.13
N PRO A 41 -33.37 23.83 12.71
CA PRO A 41 -34.17 24.78 11.94
C PRO A 41 -33.37 25.86 11.20
N ALA A 42 -32.21 26.28 11.73
CA ALA A 42 -31.39 27.29 11.07
C ALA A 42 -30.75 26.72 9.79
N TRP A 43 -30.17 25.52 9.89
CA TRP A 43 -29.62 24.80 8.73
C TRP A 43 -30.69 24.49 7.70
N ARG A 44 -31.87 24.05 8.16
CA ARG A 44 -33.02 23.78 7.27
C ARG A 44 -33.45 25.02 6.49
N ARG A 45 -33.59 26.16 7.17
CA ARG A 45 -33.99 27.42 6.53
C ARG A 45 -32.99 27.87 5.48
N GLY A 46 -31.69 27.84 5.77
CA GLY A 46 -30.67 28.23 4.79
C GLY A 46 -30.57 27.24 3.62
N ALA A 47 -30.66 25.94 3.88
CA ALA A 47 -30.63 24.93 2.81
C ALA A 47 -31.81 25.08 1.84
N LEU A 48 -33.02 25.36 2.35
CA LEU A 48 -34.23 25.54 1.55
C LEU A 48 -34.41 26.96 1.00
N ALA A 49 -33.54 27.90 1.37
CA ALA A 49 -33.62 29.28 0.89
C ALA A 49 -33.48 29.33 -0.63
N GLY A 50 -34.26 30.21 -1.27
CA GLY A 50 -34.30 30.32 -2.73
C GLY A 50 -34.76 29.04 -3.43
N GLY A 51 -35.61 28.22 -2.80
CA GLY A 51 -36.08 26.96 -3.38
C GLY A 51 -35.02 25.85 -3.43
N GLY A 52 -34.00 25.91 -2.55
CA GLY A 52 -32.86 24.99 -2.54
C GLY A 52 -31.56 25.58 -3.09
N ALA A 53 -31.60 26.82 -3.59
CA ALA A 53 -30.41 27.53 -4.08
C ALA A 53 -29.34 27.67 -3.00
N GLY A 54 -29.73 27.89 -1.73
CA GLY A 54 -28.79 27.96 -0.61
C GLY A 54 -27.94 26.70 -0.47
N LEU A 55 -28.58 25.52 -0.51
CA LEU A 55 -27.86 24.23 -0.48
C LEU A 55 -26.94 24.06 -1.69
N ALA A 56 -27.43 24.33 -2.90
CA ALA A 56 -26.63 24.17 -4.12
C ALA A 56 -25.38 25.07 -4.09
N LEU A 57 -25.53 26.33 -3.68
CA LEU A 57 -24.44 27.29 -3.58
C LEU A 57 -23.45 26.94 -2.47
N ALA A 58 -23.92 26.43 -1.32
CA ALA A 58 -23.04 25.94 -0.28
C ALA A 58 -22.16 24.76 -0.74
N LEU A 59 -22.74 23.82 -1.49
CA LEU A 59 -22.00 22.71 -2.08
C LEU A 59 -20.99 23.21 -3.11
N LEU A 60 -21.40 24.08 -4.04
CA LEU A 60 -20.52 24.66 -5.06
C LEU A 60 -19.36 25.48 -4.45
N ALA A 61 -19.64 26.32 -3.46
CA ALA A 61 -18.63 27.14 -2.80
C ALA A 61 -17.62 26.28 -2.01
N SER A 62 -18.06 25.14 -1.47
CA SER A 62 -17.18 24.18 -0.78
C SER A 62 -16.42 23.24 -1.72
N LEU A 63 -16.79 23.16 -3.01
CA LEU A 63 -16.21 22.20 -3.95
C LEU A 63 -14.69 22.33 -4.12
N PRO A 64 -14.08 23.53 -4.25
CA PRO A 64 -12.62 23.65 -4.34
C PRO A 64 -11.91 23.10 -3.10
N LEU A 65 -12.49 23.29 -1.90
CA LEU A 65 -11.95 22.75 -0.66
C LEU A 65 -12.01 21.21 -0.66
N VAL A 66 -13.15 20.65 -1.05
CA VAL A 66 -13.34 19.20 -1.14
C VAL A 66 -12.37 18.59 -2.15
N LEU A 67 -12.25 19.21 -3.33
CA LEU A 67 -11.31 18.78 -4.37
C LEU A 67 -9.85 18.87 -3.91
N ALA A 68 -9.48 19.89 -3.14
CA ALA A 68 -8.14 19.98 -2.54
C ALA A 68 -7.87 18.78 -1.61
N TYR A 69 -8.80 18.44 -0.72
CA TYR A 69 -8.63 17.33 0.21
C TYR A 69 -8.75 15.93 -0.41
N ILE A 70 -9.37 15.82 -1.60
CA ILE A 70 -9.28 14.63 -2.44
C ILE A 70 -7.93 14.60 -3.17
N ARG A 71 -7.45 15.74 -3.66
CA ARG A 71 -6.22 15.80 -4.45
C ARG A 71 -4.97 15.43 -3.65
N TRP A 72 -4.93 15.81 -2.38
CA TRP A 72 -3.79 15.63 -1.49
C TRP A 72 -4.14 14.76 -0.28
N ASP A 73 -3.39 13.67 -0.10
CA ASP A 73 -3.41 12.87 1.13
C ASP A 73 -2.44 13.48 2.12
N PHE A 74 -2.81 13.71 3.38
CA PHE A 74 -1.86 14.20 4.38
C PHE A 74 -1.31 12.98 5.15
N PRO A 75 -0.11 12.47 4.82
CA PRO A 75 0.51 11.38 5.56
C PRO A 75 0.78 11.81 7.01
N LEU A 76 0.95 10.84 7.92
CA LEU A 76 0.92 11.04 9.38
C LEU A 76 1.58 12.34 9.89
N HIS A 77 2.82 12.64 9.48
CA HIS A 77 3.50 13.86 9.95
C HIS A 77 2.94 15.17 9.36
N LEU A 78 2.27 15.12 8.20
CA LEU A 78 1.61 16.28 7.60
C LEU A 78 0.20 16.55 8.14
N ARG A 79 -0.39 15.64 8.91
CA ARG A 79 -1.79 15.80 9.40
C ARG A 79 -1.97 17.01 10.31
N TRP A 80 -0.91 17.42 11.02
CA TRP A 80 -0.95 18.65 11.80
C TRP A 80 -1.24 19.89 10.96
N PHE A 81 -0.88 19.90 9.68
CA PHE A 81 -1.17 21.01 8.76
C PHE A 81 -2.65 21.06 8.33
N LEU A 82 -3.49 20.09 8.70
CA LEU A 82 -4.93 20.20 8.47
C LEU A 82 -5.64 21.11 9.49
N TRP A 83 -5.03 21.36 10.65
CA TRP A 83 -5.61 22.19 11.70
C TRP A 83 -5.49 23.71 11.46
N PRO A 84 -4.36 24.26 10.95
CA PRO A 84 -4.25 25.70 10.70
C PRO A 84 -5.34 26.27 9.79
N PRO A 85 -5.77 25.61 8.68
CA PRO A 85 -6.94 26.06 7.92
C PRO A 85 -8.22 26.17 8.76
N LEU A 86 -8.50 25.19 9.62
CA LEU A 86 -9.66 25.24 10.51
C LEU A 86 -9.58 26.42 11.49
N LEU A 87 -8.40 26.64 12.09
CA LEU A 87 -8.16 27.78 12.98
C LEU A 87 -8.34 29.13 12.25
N ALA A 88 -7.74 29.26 11.06
CA ALA A 88 -7.85 30.46 10.24
C ALA A 88 -9.31 30.74 9.85
N PHE A 89 -10.06 29.70 9.47
CA PHE A 89 -11.48 29.84 9.16
C PHE A 89 -12.27 30.32 10.37
N GLY A 90 -12.06 29.71 11.55
CA GLY A 90 -12.73 30.11 12.78
C GLY A 90 -12.47 31.58 13.17
N LEU A 91 -11.25 32.07 12.95
CA LEU A 91 -10.88 33.47 13.20
C LEU A 91 -11.49 34.45 12.18
N LEU A 92 -11.54 34.09 10.91
CA LEU A 92 -12.02 34.96 9.82
C LEU A 92 -13.55 34.96 9.69
N PHE A 93 -14.16 33.78 9.80
CA PHE A 93 -15.55 33.52 9.44
C PHE A 93 -16.40 33.01 10.61
N GLY A 94 -15.82 32.91 11.80
CA GLY A 94 -16.46 32.42 13.02
C GLY A 94 -16.49 30.90 13.13
N TRP A 95 -16.69 30.43 14.36
CA TRP A 95 -16.71 29.00 14.71
C TRP A 95 -18.10 28.38 14.50
N PRO A 96 -18.17 27.12 14.03
CA PRO A 96 -19.42 26.38 14.06
C PRO A 96 -19.85 26.08 15.51
N PRO A 97 -21.14 25.84 15.77
CA PRO A 97 -21.64 25.50 17.10
C PRO A 97 -20.96 24.25 17.65
N ALA A 98 -20.56 24.27 18.92
CA ALA A 98 -19.91 23.14 19.58
C ALA A 98 -20.75 21.85 19.48
N ALA A 99 -22.08 21.96 19.51
CA ALA A 99 -22.99 20.83 19.34
C ALA A 99 -22.87 20.17 17.95
N ALA A 100 -22.71 20.96 16.87
CA ALA A 100 -22.55 20.44 15.51
C ALA A 100 -21.18 19.75 15.33
N VAL A 101 -20.12 20.33 15.91
CA VAL A 101 -18.78 19.72 15.94
C VAL A 101 -18.79 18.42 16.73
N GLY A 102 -19.44 18.42 17.91
CA GLY A 102 -19.62 17.23 18.75
C GLY A 102 -20.40 16.13 18.05
N LEU A 103 -21.49 16.47 17.35
CA LEU A 103 -22.25 15.53 16.52
C LEU A 103 -21.39 14.93 15.40
N SER A 104 -20.64 15.76 14.67
CA SER A 104 -19.74 15.30 13.62
C SER A 104 -18.70 14.31 14.16
N ALA A 105 -18.06 14.64 15.28
CA ALA A 105 -17.07 13.77 15.92
C ALA A 105 -17.71 12.47 16.43
N GLY A 106 -18.87 12.56 17.08
CA GLY A 106 -19.62 11.42 17.61
C GLY A 106 -20.05 10.45 16.51
N LEU A 107 -20.62 10.95 15.41
CA LEU A 107 -21.01 10.15 14.25
C LEU A 107 -19.78 9.52 13.57
N TYR A 108 -18.69 10.26 13.46
CA TYR A 108 -17.44 9.75 12.92
C TYR A 108 -16.95 8.55 13.75
N PHE A 109 -16.73 8.74 15.06
CA PHE A 109 -16.24 7.66 15.91
C PHE A 109 -17.23 6.49 16.04
N PHE A 110 -18.52 6.76 16.08
CA PHE A 110 -19.53 5.71 16.06
C PHE A 110 -19.42 4.87 14.79
N PHE A 111 -19.34 5.51 13.62
CA PHE A 111 -19.16 4.81 12.36
C PHE A 111 -17.83 4.04 12.33
N THR A 112 -16.71 4.69 12.64
CA THR A 112 -15.39 4.07 12.46
C THR A 112 -15.07 3.01 13.51
N VAL A 113 -15.45 3.21 14.78
CA VAL A 113 -15.11 2.29 15.87
C VAL A 113 -16.15 1.20 16.02
N ILE A 114 -17.44 1.54 15.96
CA ILE A 114 -18.53 0.58 16.23
C ILE A 114 -18.94 -0.12 14.93
N VAL A 115 -19.40 0.62 13.93
CA VAL A 115 -19.93 0.02 12.70
C VAL A 115 -18.81 -0.66 11.92
N TRP A 116 -17.75 0.08 11.63
CA TRP A 116 -16.62 -0.42 10.86
C TRP A 116 -15.70 -1.30 11.72
N GLY A 117 -15.14 -0.73 12.79
CA GLY A 117 -14.13 -1.41 13.56
C GLY A 117 -14.58 -2.64 14.32
N THR A 118 -15.89 -2.80 14.55
CA THR A 118 -16.42 -3.89 15.38
C THR A 118 -17.39 -4.76 14.63
N ILE A 119 -18.51 -4.21 14.16
CA ILE A 119 -19.57 -5.00 13.52
C ILE A 119 -19.05 -5.59 12.20
N TYR A 120 -18.45 -4.76 11.34
CA TYR A 120 -17.95 -5.23 10.04
C TYR A 120 -16.82 -6.24 10.18
N TYR A 121 -15.80 -5.98 11.01
CA TYR A 121 -14.72 -6.95 11.21
C TYR A 121 -15.22 -8.25 11.88
N HIS A 122 -16.20 -8.16 12.79
CA HIS A 122 -16.85 -9.36 13.34
C HIS A 122 -17.50 -10.21 12.24
N LEU A 123 -18.25 -9.57 11.34
CA LEU A 123 -18.91 -10.25 10.21
C LEU A 123 -17.92 -10.77 9.16
N ARG A 124 -16.83 -10.04 8.89
CA ARG A 124 -15.87 -10.38 7.82
C ARG A 124 -14.82 -11.40 8.25
N THR A 125 -14.25 -11.25 9.43
CA THR A 125 -13.09 -12.03 9.89
C THR A 125 -13.33 -12.74 11.22
N GLY A 126 -14.53 -12.64 11.80
CA GLY A 126 -14.88 -13.34 13.04
C GLY A 126 -14.28 -12.72 14.30
N THR A 127 -13.77 -11.48 14.27
CA THR A 127 -13.23 -10.81 15.46
C THR A 127 -14.29 -10.64 16.54
N THR A 128 -13.93 -10.66 17.82
CA THR A 128 -14.92 -10.51 18.90
C THR A 128 -15.61 -9.14 18.88
N LEU A 129 -16.82 -9.04 19.43
CA LEU A 129 -17.49 -7.73 19.59
C LEU A 129 -16.75 -6.77 20.55
N TRP A 130 -15.74 -7.25 21.29
CA TRP A 130 -14.82 -6.42 22.06
C TRP A 130 -13.76 -5.70 21.20
N ASN A 131 -13.77 -5.90 19.88
CA ASN A 131 -12.79 -5.28 18.98
C ASN A 131 -12.79 -3.74 19.06
N PHE A 132 -13.92 -3.12 19.43
CA PHE A 132 -14.02 -1.67 19.59
C PHE A 132 -12.96 -1.08 20.52
N LEU A 133 -12.58 -1.80 21.59
CA LEU A 133 -11.55 -1.37 22.54
C LEU A 133 -10.18 -1.24 21.88
N ARG A 134 -9.87 -2.15 20.95
CA ARG A 134 -8.61 -2.15 20.20
C ARG A 134 -8.65 -1.11 19.08
N PHE A 135 -9.82 -0.94 18.48
CA PHE A 135 -10.02 -0.11 17.31
C PHE A 135 -9.88 1.39 17.58
N TRP A 136 -10.04 1.85 18.83
CA TRP A 136 -9.68 3.21 19.22
C TRP A 136 -8.22 3.56 18.92
N LYS A 137 -7.29 2.66 19.27
CA LYS A 137 -5.86 2.86 18.99
C LYS A 137 -5.62 2.97 17.48
N LEU A 138 -6.35 2.19 16.69
CA LEU A 138 -6.30 2.24 15.24
C LEU A 138 -6.74 3.59 14.72
N VAL A 139 -7.95 4.02 15.07
CA VAL A 139 -8.52 5.26 14.53
C VAL A 139 -7.66 6.48 14.84
N LEU A 140 -6.90 6.42 15.93
CA LEU A 140 -6.01 7.50 16.35
C LEU A 140 -4.60 7.43 15.74
N LYS A 141 -4.10 6.24 15.39
CA LYS A 141 -2.69 6.03 15.00
C LYS A 141 -2.49 5.49 13.59
N ASN A 142 -3.54 5.03 12.89
CA ASN A 142 -3.40 4.37 11.60
C ASN A 142 -2.72 5.30 10.59
N ALA A 143 -1.72 4.78 9.87
CA ALA A 143 -1.07 5.49 8.79
C ALA A 143 -2.03 5.77 7.64
N ASP A 144 -3.03 4.90 7.43
CA ASP A 144 -3.96 5.01 6.31
C ASP A 144 -4.81 6.32 6.37
N SER A 145 -4.90 7.03 5.24
CA SER A 145 -5.69 8.26 5.04
C SER A 145 -7.14 7.99 4.63
N THR A 146 -7.56 6.72 4.55
CA THR A 146 -8.96 6.33 4.38
C THR A 146 -9.83 6.75 5.58
N SER A 147 -11.06 6.23 5.66
CA SER A 147 -12.02 6.51 6.71
C SER A 147 -11.51 6.26 8.12
N GLY A 148 -10.42 5.53 8.29
CA GLY A 148 -9.97 5.09 9.60
C GLY A 148 -9.30 6.16 10.45
N ASN A 149 -8.53 7.10 9.89
CA ASN A 149 -7.71 7.97 10.74
C ASN A 149 -8.38 9.31 11.13
N ALA A 150 -8.60 9.50 12.44
CA ALA A 150 -9.25 10.68 12.99
C ALA A 150 -8.45 11.98 12.79
N GLN A 151 -7.12 11.93 12.82
CA GLN A 151 -6.28 13.12 12.63
C GLN A 151 -6.34 13.64 11.18
N GLU A 152 -6.68 12.78 10.22
CA GLU A 152 -6.95 13.16 8.83
C GLU A 152 -8.39 13.65 8.66
N GLN A 153 -9.34 12.83 9.11
CA GLN A 153 -10.75 12.95 8.72
C GLN A 153 -11.51 14.02 9.52
N LEU A 154 -11.19 14.18 10.82
CA LEU A 154 -11.89 15.15 11.66
C LEU A 154 -11.60 16.60 11.27
N PRO A 155 -10.33 17.04 11.07
CA PRO A 155 -10.07 18.43 10.67
C PRO A 155 -10.72 18.80 9.35
N LYS A 156 -10.67 17.89 8.36
CA LYS A 156 -11.34 18.07 7.06
C LYS A 156 -12.85 18.23 7.25
N SER A 157 -13.47 17.33 8.01
CA SER A 157 -14.91 17.38 8.29
C SER A 157 -15.31 18.64 9.05
N PHE A 158 -14.55 19.04 10.08
CA PHE A 158 -14.82 20.25 10.86
C PHE A 158 -14.70 21.52 10.03
N LEU A 159 -13.70 21.63 9.15
CA LEU A 159 -13.58 22.80 8.28
C LEU A 159 -14.74 22.87 7.27
N THR A 160 -15.11 21.74 6.69
CA THR A 160 -16.28 21.65 5.78
C THR A 160 -17.56 22.07 6.48
N LEU A 161 -17.75 21.58 7.71
CA LEU A 161 -18.86 21.95 8.56
C LEU A 161 -18.85 23.44 8.90
N ALA A 162 -17.69 24.03 9.18
CA ALA A 162 -17.56 25.46 9.44
C ALA A 162 -17.95 26.30 8.22
N VAL A 163 -17.49 25.90 7.03
CA VAL A 163 -17.88 26.52 5.75
C VAL A 163 -19.39 26.47 5.54
N TRP A 164 -20.02 25.29 5.71
CA TRP A 164 -21.46 25.19 5.55
C TRP A 164 -22.25 25.89 6.65
N HIS A 165 -21.76 25.92 7.88
CA HIS A 165 -22.37 26.69 8.96
C HIS A 165 -22.42 28.18 8.60
N HIS A 166 -21.30 28.72 8.11
CA HIS A 166 -21.20 30.10 7.65
C HIS A 166 -22.19 30.41 6.52
N LEU A 167 -22.34 29.49 5.56
CA LEU A 167 -23.20 29.69 4.38
C LEU A 167 -24.68 29.38 4.60
N LEU A 168 -25.04 28.49 5.52
CA LEU A 168 -26.42 27.98 5.66
C LEU A 168 -27.09 28.35 6.98
N ALA A 169 -26.34 28.47 8.07
CA ALA A 169 -26.95 28.59 9.41
C ALA A 169 -26.69 29.95 10.07
N ARG A 170 -25.71 30.72 9.60
CA ARG A 170 -25.38 32.01 10.18
C ARG A 170 -26.36 33.10 9.69
N PRO A 171 -26.96 33.88 10.62
CA PRO A 171 -27.88 34.96 10.23
C PRO A 171 -27.20 36.00 9.35
N GLY A 172 -27.94 36.53 8.35
CA GLY A 172 -27.42 37.51 7.39
C GLY A 172 -26.79 36.85 6.16
N THR A 173 -25.80 35.97 6.34
CA THR A 173 -25.09 35.31 5.24
C THR A 173 -25.91 34.22 4.57
N ALA A 174 -26.76 33.49 5.31
CA ALA A 174 -27.54 32.39 4.73
C ALA A 174 -28.56 32.84 3.66
N SER A 175 -29.29 33.94 3.94
CA SER A 175 -30.23 34.52 2.97
C SER A 175 -29.51 35.13 1.78
N ALA A 176 -28.35 35.72 2.04
CA ALA A 176 -27.51 36.41 1.07
C ALA A 176 -26.81 35.47 0.09
N ALA A 177 -26.25 34.38 0.62
CA ALA A 177 -25.69 33.29 -0.16
C ALA A 177 -26.77 32.67 -1.04
N ALA A 178 -27.98 32.42 -0.51
CA ALA A 178 -29.10 31.89 -1.31
C ALA A 178 -29.57 32.84 -2.43
N ALA A 179 -29.37 34.15 -2.27
CA ALA A 179 -29.60 35.15 -3.31
C ALA A 179 -28.44 35.26 -4.32
N GLY A 180 -27.39 34.44 -4.18
CA GLY A 180 -26.24 34.42 -5.08
C GLY A 180 -25.33 35.64 -4.96
N ARG A 181 -25.35 36.35 -3.83
CA ARG A 181 -24.51 37.54 -3.66
C ARG A 181 -23.03 37.16 -3.59
N MET A 182 -22.26 37.67 -4.54
CA MET A 182 -20.83 37.36 -4.64
C MET A 182 -20.04 37.81 -3.41
N GLU A 183 -20.46 38.87 -2.72
CA GLU A 183 -19.80 39.37 -1.51
C GLU A 183 -19.75 38.36 -0.36
N ASP A 184 -20.72 37.44 -0.30
CA ASP A 184 -20.80 36.39 0.72
C ASP A 184 -20.11 35.08 0.25
N LEU A 185 -20.09 34.81 -1.06
CA LEU A 185 -19.52 33.59 -1.63
C LEU A 185 -18.03 33.70 -1.95
N LEU A 186 -17.59 34.87 -2.43
CA LEU A 186 -16.22 35.12 -2.87
C LEU A 186 -15.20 34.92 -1.74
N PRO A 187 -15.40 35.41 -0.50
CA PRO A 187 -14.46 35.18 0.58
C PRO A 187 -14.24 33.69 0.90
N VAL A 188 -15.32 32.89 0.89
CA VAL A 188 -15.25 31.44 1.13
C VAL A 188 -14.53 30.74 -0.02
N PHE A 189 -14.81 31.13 -1.27
CA PHE A 189 -14.13 30.59 -2.43
C PHE A 189 -12.64 30.93 -2.44
N LEU A 190 -12.26 32.17 -2.15
CA LEU A 190 -10.87 32.60 -2.01
C LEU A 190 -10.17 31.88 -0.87
N PHE A 191 -10.85 31.67 0.25
CA PHE A 191 -10.34 30.87 1.35
C PHE A 191 -10.08 29.42 0.92
N ALA A 192 -11.01 28.78 0.21
CA ALA A 192 -10.83 27.43 -0.30
C ALA A 192 -9.64 27.33 -1.28
N LEU A 193 -9.45 28.33 -2.15
CA LEU A 193 -8.27 28.42 -3.02
C LEU A 193 -6.98 28.61 -2.22
N ALA A 194 -6.99 29.44 -1.16
CA ALA A 194 -5.86 29.61 -0.28
C ALA A 194 -5.50 28.30 0.45
N VAL A 195 -6.49 27.52 0.89
CA VAL A 195 -6.27 26.17 1.47
C VAL A 195 -5.67 25.22 0.43
N ALA A 196 -6.11 25.27 -0.83
CA ALA A 196 -5.53 24.47 -1.90
C ALA A 196 -4.06 24.85 -2.17
N ALA A 197 -3.76 26.14 -2.26
CA ALA A 197 -2.40 26.63 -2.43
C ALA A 197 -1.51 26.26 -1.23
N TYR A 198 -2.03 26.42 -0.01
CA TYR A 198 -1.38 25.99 1.23
C TYR A 198 -1.08 24.49 1.22
N GLY A 199 -2.05 23.66 0.83
CA GLY A 199 -1.85 22.21 0.66
C GLY A 199 -0.74 21.88 -0.32
N ALA A 200 -0.68 22.57 -1.47
CA ALA A 200 0.40 22.41 -2.44
C ALA A 200 1.78 22.77 -1.85
N VAL A 201 1.88 23.86 -1.08
CA VAL A 201 3.13 24.27 -0.40
C VAL A 201 3.53 23.25 0.66
N VAL A 202 2.60 22.81 1.52
CA VAL A 202 2.83 21.78 2.54
C VAL A 202 3.31 20.48 1.91
N HIS A 203 2.72 20.06 0.79
CA HIS A 203 3.17 18.86 0.08
C HIS A 203 4.55 19.03 -0.56
N ARG A 204 4.85 20.21 -1.10
CA ARG A 204 6.15 20.48 -1.73
C ARG A 204 7.28 20.57 -0.71
N LEU A 205 7.04 21.20 0.44
CA LEU A 205 8.08 21.50 1.43
C LEU A 205 8.09 20.51 2.61
N GLY A 206 6.93 19.98 2.98
CA GLY A 206 6.75 19.14 4.16
C GLY A 206 6.95 17.65 3.89
N PHE A 207 6.80 17.17 2.65
CA PHE A 207 6.99 15.75 2.32
C PHE A 207 8.47 15.39 2.08
N ASN A 208 9.33 15.78 3.04
CA ASN A 208 10.78 15.70 2.95
C ASN A 208 11.37 14.33 3.38
N TRP A 209 10.54 13.45 3.95
CA TRP A 209 10.95 12.08 4.31
C TRP A 209 10.69 11.06 3.21
N ARG A 210 10.01 11.47 2.12
CA ARG A 210 9.84 10.63 0.94
C ARG A 210 11.23 10.28 0.39
N PRO A 211 11.49 9.01 0.05
CA PRO A 211 12.76 8.63 -0.56
C PRO A 211 13.02 9.47 -1.80
N ALA A 212 14.26 9.96 -1.95
CA ALA A 212 14.66 10.66 -3.16
C ALA A 212 14.58 9.68 -4.34
N GLU A 213 13.88 10.09 -5.38
CA GLU A 213 13.81 9.30 -6.60
C GLU A 213 15.14 9.41 -7.36
N TYR A 214 15.60 8.31 -7.97
CA TYR A 214 16.75 8.36 -8.87
C TYR A 214 16.43 9.31 -10.05
N PRO A 215 17.25 10.35 -10.30
CA PRO A 215 16.93 11.38 -11.28
C PRO A 215 17.14 10.91 -12.72
N ASP A 216 18.11 10.02 -12.92
CA ASP A 216 18.55 9.52 -14.22
C ASP A 216 18.06 8.09 -14.47
N TYR A 217 18.21 7.61 -15.70
CA TYR A 217 18.01 6.20 -15.99
C TYR A 217 19.20 5.37 -15.49
N ALA A 218 18.93 4.13 -15.15
CA ALA A 218 19.93 3.21 -14.62
C ALA A 218 21.08 3.03 -15.63
N PRO A 219 22.34 3.17 -15.19
CA PRO A 219 23.48 2.82 -16.04
C PRO A 219 23.45 1.32 -16.37
N VAL A 220 23.90 0.97 -17.57
CA VAL A 220 24.01 -0.43 -17.99
C VAL A 220 25.36 -0.97 -17.51
N PRO A 221 25.39 -1.94 -16.59
CA PRO A 221 26.64 -2.54 -16.14
C PRO A 221 27.24 -3.47 -17.22
N PRO A 222 28.54 -3.83 -17.11
CA PRO A 222 29.17 -4.80 -17.99
C PRO A 222 28.46 -6.16 -17.94
N PRO A 223 28.34 -6.90 -19.07
CA PRO A 223 27.63 -8.17 -19.10
C PRO A 223 28.29 -9.22 -18.21
N LEU A 224 27.48 -10.09 -17.60
CA LEU A 224 27.96 -11.22 -16.82
C LEU A 224 28.62 -12.26 -17.76
N PRO A 225 29.83 -12.76 -17.45
CA PRO A 225 30.48 -13.83 -18.21
C PRO A 225 29.60 -15.09 -18.33
N GLN A 226 28.88 -15.43 -17.27
CA GLN A 226 27.92 -16.52 -17.24
C GLN A 226 26.64 -16.07 -16.52
N PRO A 227 25.61 -15.64 -17.26
CA PRO A 227 24.32 -15.30 -16.67
C PRO A 227 23.70 -16.50 -15.96
N SER A 228 22.80 -16.23 -15.02
CA SER A 228 22.00 -17.26 -14.37
C SER A 228 21.00 -17.85 -15.37
N GLN A 229 20.77 -19.16 -15.29
CA GLN A 229 19.73 -19.82 -16.08
C GLN A 229 18.34 -19.39 -15.61
N ARG A 230 18.19 -19.22 -14.29
CA ARG A 230 16.92 -18.85 -13.65
C ARG A 230 17.13 -17.82 -12.57
N VAL A 231 16.14 -16.95 -12.41
CA VAL A 231 16.00 -16.10 -11.23
C VAL A 231 14.66 -16.39 -10.55
N VAL A 232 14.68 -16.65 -9.25
CA VAL A 232 13.47 -16.85 -8.45
C VAL A 232 13.37 -15.74 -7.41
N VAL A 233 12.24 -15.03 -7.40
CA VAL A 233 11.95 -13.95 -6.47
C VAL A 233 10.85 -14.42 -5.52
N ILE A 234 11.12 -14.42 -4.23
CA ILE A 234 10.13 -14.67 -3.18
C ILE A 234 9.87 -13.36 -2.46
N VAL A 235 8.65 -12.87 -2.57
CA VAL A 235 8.18 -11.64 -1.90
C VAL A 235 7.29 -12.04 -0.74
N ILE A 236 7.73 -11.75 0.49
CA ILE A 236 6.91 -11.89 1.70
C ILE A 236 6.15 -10.58 1.86
N ASP A 237 4.94 -10.50 1.30
CA ASP A 237 4.12 -9.28 1.25
C ASP A 237 3.92 -8.70 2.66
N GLY A 238 4.05 -7.38 2.75
CA GLY A 238 3.83 -6.63 3.99
C GLY A 238 4.78 -7.01 5.13
N CYS A 239 5.91 -7.67 4.85
CA CYS A 239 6.86 -8.09 5.88
C CYS A 239 7.75 -6.93 6.34
N ARG A 240 7.55 -6.49 7.59
CA ARG A 240 8.40 -5.50 8.24
C ARG A 240 9.81 -6.05 8.46
N LYS A 241 10.84 -5.30 8.04
CA LYS A 241 12.25 -5.68 8.28
C LYS A 241 12.56 -5.95 9.74
N ASP A 242 12.16 -5.06 10.65
CA ASP A 242 12.44 -5.18 12.09
C ASP A 242 11.73 -6.38 12.75
N LYS A 243 10.67 -6.89 12.13
CA LYS A 243 9.93 -8.06 12.60
C LYS A 243 10.52 -9.36 12.08
N LEU A 244 10.99 -9.37 10.83
CA LEU A 244 11.78 -10.49 10.31
C LEU A 244 13.02 -10.73 11.18
N GLU A 245 13.76 -9.67 11.50
CA GLU A 245 14.97 -9.74 12.36
C GLU A 245 14.71 -10.24 13.79
N ARG A 246 13.47 -10.24 14.26
CA ARG A 246 13.07 -10.71 15.59
C ARG A 246 12.38 -12.07 15.56
N ALA A 247 11.90 -12.51 14.40
CA ALA A 247 11.25 -13.79 14.25
C ALA A 247 12.30 -14.90 14.23
N GLU A 248 11.91 -16.11 14.65
CA GLU A 248 12.78 -17.29 14.54
C GLU A 248 12.70 -17.83 13.11
N THR A 249 13.61 -17.39 12.24
CA THR A 249 13.64 -17.77 10.82
C THR A 249 14.96 -18.44 10.44
N PRO A 250 15.23 -19.66 10.97
CA PRO A 250 16.53 -20.30 10.83
C PRO A 250 16.95 -20.55 9.38
N PHE A 251 16.01 -20.84 8.47
CA PHE A 251 16.36 -21.09 7.07
C PHE A 251 16.68 -19.80 6.32
N LEU A 252 15.87 -18.76 6.50
CA LEU A 252 16.11 -17.44 5.92
C LEU A 252 17.40 -16.82 6.45
N ASP A 253 17.68 -16.96 7.75
CA ASP A 253 18.94 -16.51 8.36
C ASP A 253 20.14 -17.27 7.75
N TRP A 254 20.01 -18.58 7.57
CA TRP A 254 21.03 -19.42 6.93
C TRP A 254 21.29 -19.05 5.47
N LEU A 255 20.22 -18.74 4.71
CA LEU A 255 20.31 -18.27 3.32
C LEU A 255 20.96 -16.89 3.24
N ALA A 256 20.49 -15.94 4.04
CA ALA A 256 20.99 -14.57 4.05
C ALA A 256 22.49 -14.51 4.38
N ALA A 257 22.96 -15.35 5.31
CA ALA A 257 24.39 -15.46 5.64
C ALA A 257 25.28 -15.96 4.48
N ARG A 258 24.70 -16.62 3.47
CA ARG A 258 25.42 -17.16 2.30
C ARG A 258 25.32 -16.29 1.06
N GLY A 259 24.59 -15.18 1.15
CA GLY A 259 24.36 -14.25 0.06
C GLY A 259 24.83 -12.84 0.38
N THR A 260 24.21 -11.87 -0.28
CA THR A 260 24.39 -10.44 -0.01
C THR A 260 23.10 -9.84 0.53
N ARG A 261 23.16 -9.28 1.74
CA ARG A 261 22.03 -8.64 2.41
C ARG A 261 22.08 -7.12 2.26
N PHE A 262 20.92 -6.49 2.04
CA PHE A 262 20.79 -5.05 1.95
C PHE A 262 20.13 -4.50 3.21
N ASP A 263 20.86 -3.67 3.96
CA ASP A 263 20.37 -3.10 5.21
C ASP A 263 19.48 -1.88 4.98
N ARG A 264 19.63 -1.21 3.83
CA ARG A 264 18.89 0.02 3.51
C ARG A 264 18.13 -0.08 2.19
N MET A 265 17.29 -1.09 2.07
CA MET A 265 16.34 -1.22 0.96
C MET A 265 15.00 -0.54 1.29
N GLU A 266 14.63 0.46 0.51
CA GLU A 266 13.44 1.29 0.71
C GLU A 266 12.34 0.97 -0.31
N THR A 267 11.09 0.92 0.15
CA THR A 267 9.91 0.85 -0.73
C THR A 267 9.65 2.17 -1.47
N VAL A 268 8.62 2.20 -2.32
CA VAL A 268 8.16 3.40 -3.03
C VAL A 268 6.97 4.06 -2.34
N TYR A 269 6.66 5.31 -2.71
CA TYR A 269 5.44 5.99 -2.28
C TYR A 269 4.39 6.04 -3.40
N PRO A 270 3.12 5.65 -3.14
CA PRO A 270 2.63 5.05 -1.90
C PRO A 270 3.02 3.57 -1.75
N ALA A 271 3.28 3.13 -0.51
CA ALA A 271 3.71 1.77 -0.18
C ALA A 271 2.54 0.77 -0.21
N ARG A 272 2.03 0.48 -1.40
CA ARG A 272 0.88 -0.41 -1.62
C ARG A 272 1.26 -1.53 -2.59
N THR A 273 0.84 -2.75 -2.33
CA THR A 273 1.23 -3.95 -3.08
C THR A 273 1.29 -3.77 -4.61
N VAL A 274 0.19 -3.38 -5.26
CA VAL A 274 0.18 -3.29 -6.74
C VAL A 274 1.12 -2.18 -7.24
N VAL A 275 1.25 -1.10 -6.46
CA VAL A 275 2.16 0.01 -6.75
C VAL A 275 3.62 -0.44 -6.60
N CYS A 276 3.96 -1.09 -5.48
CA CYS A 276 5.29 -1.58 -5.20
C CYS A 276 5.74 -2.64 -6.20
N PHE A 277 4.89 -3.63 -6.51
CA PHE A 277 5.17 -4.63 -7.54
C PHE A 277 5.39 -3.98 -8.91
N SER A 278 4.54 -3.01 -9.29
CA SER A 278 4.74 -2.25 -10.54
C SER A 278 6.10 -1.55 -10.58
N SER A 279 6.51 -0.92 -9.48
CA SER A 279 7.83 -0.30 -9.36
C SER A 279 8.98 -1.31 -9.37
N MET A 280 8.83 -2.45 -8.68
CA MET A 280 9.82 -3.53 -8.63
C MET A 280 10.11 -4.10 -10.01
N PHE A 281 9.08 -4.33 -10.83
CA PHE A 281 9.23 -5.04 -12.09
C PHE A 281 9.32 -4.14 -13.33
N THR A 282 9.00 -2.85 -13.24
CA THR A 282 9.38 -1.87 -14.28
C THR A 282 10.70 -1.17 -13.99
N GLY A 283 11.10 -1.14 -12.72
CA GLY A 283 12.22 -0.35 -12.24
C GLY A 283 11.97 1.15 -12.26
N THR A 284 10.70 1.57 -12.35
CA THR A 284 10.29 2.99 -12.42
C THR A 284 9.42 3.39 -11.25
N TYR A 285 9.15 4.68 -11.07
CA TYR A 285 8.30 5.18 -9.98
C TYR A 285 6.82 5.28 -10.38
N PRO A 286 5.88 5.35 -9.41
CA PRO A 286 4.42 5.39 -9.68
C PRO A 286 3.94 6.44 -10.67
N ARG A 287 4.63 7.58 -10.76
CA ARG A 287 4.34 8.64 -11.71
C ARG A 287 4.65 8.27 -13.18
N GLU A 288 5.56 7.32 -13.39
CA GLU A 288 6.01 6.88 -14.72
C GLU A 288 5.18 5.67 -15.18
N HIS A 289 5.23 4.54 -14.44
CA HIS A 289 4.45 3.35 -14.78
C HIS A 289 2.92 3.53 -14.64
N GLY A 290 2.46 4.57 -13.93
CA GLY A 290 1.06 5.01 -13.92
C GLY A 290 0.14 4.29 -12.93
N ILE A 291 0.68 3.39 -12.11
CA ILE A 291 -0.08 2.67 -11.06
C ILE A 291 0.17 3.39 -9.73
N THR A 292 -0.86 4.04 -9.17
CA THR A 292 -0.75 4.85 -7.94
C THR A 292 -1.66 4.37 -6.80
N SER A 293 -2.39 3.29 -7.01
CA SER A 293 -3.31 2.68 -6.03
C SER A 293 -3.52 1.20 -6.38
N ASN A 294 -4.00 0.41 -5.41
CA ASN A 294 -4.46 -0.95 -5.67
C ASN A 294 -5.74 -0.99 -6.53
N LEU A 295 -6.51 0.11 -6.55
CA LEU A 295 -7.59 0.30 -7.53
C LEU A 295 -7.01 0.80 -8.85
N VAL A 296 -6.85 -0.11 -9.80
CA VAL A 296 -6.31 0.19 -11.13
C VAL A 296 -7.45 0.58 -12.08
N LEU A 297 -7.57 1.88 -12.38
CA LEU A 297 -8.60 2.39 -13.29
C LEU A 297 -8.25 2.20 -14.77
N ARG A 298 -6.96 2.06 -15.07
CA ARG A 298 -6.43 1.82 -16.43
C ARG A 298 -5.49 0.62 -16.37
N LEU A 299 -5.87 -0.45 -17.05
CA LEU A 299 -5.13 -1.71 -17.09
C LEU A 299 -3.76 -1.53 -17.77
N GLY A 300 -2.79 -2.31 -17.30
CA GLY A 300 -1.41 -2.34 -17.75
C GLY A 300 -0.54 -1.23 -17.15
N VAL A 301 0.69 -1.58 -16.80
CA VAL A 301 1.75 -0.59 -16.58
C VAL A 301 2.06 0.16 -17.90
N ARG A 302 2.44 1.43 -17.80
CA ARG A 302 2.78 2.26 -18.96
C ARG A 302 4.19 2.03 -19.48
N ASP A 303 5.10 1.69 -18.57
CA ASP A 303 6.50 1.46 -18.85
C ASP A 303 6.77 -0.03 -19.02
N GLU A 304 7.78 -0.35 -19.82
CA GLU A 304 8.26 -1.71 -20.02
C GLU A 304 8.64 -2.37 -18.69
N SER A 305 8.16 -3.59 -18.47
CA SER A 305 8.52 -4.42 -17.34
C SER A 305 9.62 -5.43 -17.69
N ALA A 306 10.25 -6.02 -16.67
CA ALA A 306 11.15 -7.14 -16.83
C ALA A 306 10.48 -8.30 -17.58
N PHE A 307 9.17 -8.53 -17.37
CA PHE A 307 8.43 -9.57 -18.10
C PHE A 307 8.34 -9.29 -19.59
N ASP A 308 8.14 -8.03 -19.98
CA ASP A 308 8.14 -7.60 -21.39
C ASP A 308 9.52 -7.79 -22.03
N VAL A 309 10.59 -7.46 -21.28
CA VAL A 309 11.96 -7.71 -21.71
C VAL A 309 12.18 -9.22 -21.92
N LEU A 310 11.82 -10.07 -20.96
CA LEU A 310 11.94 -11.52 -21.12
C LEU A 310 11.21 -12.01 -22.37
N ALA A 311 9.94 -11.61 -22.54
CA ALA A 311 9.13 -12.03 -23.68
C ALA A 311 9.74 -11.62 -25.03
N ARG A 312 10.29 -10.40 -25.12
CA ARG A 312 10.99 -9.92 -26.32
C ARG A 312 12.17 -10.82 -26.72
N TYR A 313 12.86 -11.41 -25.75
CA TYR A 313 14.01 -12.28 -25.98
C TYR A 313 13.65 -13.77 -25.96
N GLY A 314 12.36 -14.12 -26.07
CA GLY A 314 11.89 -15.51 -26.06
C GLY A 314 12.09 -16.22 -24.73
N ARG A 315 12.33 -15.47 -23.65
CA ARG A 315 12.42 -15.96 -22.27
C ARG A 315 11.05 -15.91 -21.61
N LYS A 316 10.82 -16.75 -20.60
CA LYS A 316 9.54 -16.88 -19.93
C LYS A 316 9.62 -16.37 -18.50
N GLY A 317 8.79 -15.38 -18.19
CA GLY A 317 8.59 -14.89 -16.84
C GLY A 317 7.16 -15.16 -16.36
N VAL A 318 7.02 -15.59 -15.11
CA VAL A 318 5.73 -15.85 -14.46
C VAL A 318 5.68 -15.18 -13.09
N LEU A 319 4.59 -14.45 -12.83
CA LEU A 319 4.28 -13.86 -11.54
C LEU A 319 3.13 -14.63 -10.90
N LEU A 320 3.39 -15.36 -9.82
CA LEU A 320 2.39 -15.98 -8.97
C LEU A 320 2.03 -15.04 -7.81
N GLY A 321 0.81 -14.51 -7.82
CA GLY A 321 0.38 -13.52 -6.82
C GLY A 321 -1.10 -13.19 -6.87
N ILE A 322 -1.53 -12.20 -6.09
CA ILE A 322 -2.93 -11.80 -5.94
C ILE A 322 -3.54 -11.37 -7.28
N ALA A 323 -4.85 -11.59 -7.44
CA ALA A 323 -5.59 -11.25 -8.65
C ALA A 323 -5.45 -9.77 -9.09
N HIS A 324 -5.28 -8.84 -8.16
CA HIS A 324 -5.09 -7.41 -8.47
C HIS A 324 -3.82 -7.12 -9.28
N LEU A 325 -2.84 -8.03 -9.29
CA LEU A 325 -1.63 -7.88 -10.12
C LEU A 325 -1.91 -8.15 -11.60
N ILE A 326 -3.00 -8.84 -11.94
CA ILE A 326 -3.46 -9.01 -13.35
C ILE A 326 -3.68 -7.64 -13.98
N ASP A 327 -4.25 -6.70 -13.23
CA ASP A 327 -4.55 -5.36 -13.74
C ASP A 327 -3.29 -4.59 -14.16
N ALA A 328 -2.12 -4.94 -13.59
CA ALA A 328 -0.84 -4.30 -13.91
C ALA A 328 -0.03 -5.09 -14.97
N PHE A 329 -0.02 -6.42 -14.91
CA PHE A 329 0.91 -7.27 -15.67
C PHE A 329 0.24 -8.27 -16.63
N GLY A 330 -1.09 -8.32 -16.69
CA GLY A 330 -1.83 -9.14 -17.64
C GLY A 330 -1.47 -10.63 -17.58
N ASP A 331 -1.16 -11.21 -18.75
CA ASP A 331 -0.99 -12.66 -18.95
C ASP A 331 0.25 -13.26 -18.26
N HIS A 332 1.17 -12.40 -17.79
CA HIS A 332 2.32 -12.82 -16.97
C HIS A 332 1.89 -13.31 -15.58
N VAL A 333 0.67 -12.98 -15.13
CA VAL A 333 0.18 -13.31 -13.80
C VAL A 333 -0.53 -14.66 -13.78
N ARG A 334 -0.16 -15.50 -12.83
CA ARG A 334 -0.93 -16.65 -12.36
C ARG A 334 -1.58 -16.24 -11.05
N ALA A 335 -2.87 -15.94 -11.11
CA ALA A 335 -3.57 -15.37 -9.96
C ALA A 335 -3.97 -16.43 -8.94
N ILE A 336 -3.83 -16.06 -7.68
CA ILE A 336 -4.45 -16.76 -6.54
C ILE A 336 -5.61 -15.94 -6.00
N THR A 337 -6.62 -16.62 -5.45
CA THR A 337 -7.70 -15.94 -4.71
C THR A 337 -7.21 -15.56 -3.31
N SER A 338 -7.49 -14.32 -2.89
CA SER A 338 -7.20 -13.83 -1.55
C SER A 338 -8.23 -14.30 -0.50
N VAL A 339 -9.31 -14.97 -0.93
CA VAL A 339 -10.40 -15.46 -0.06
C VAL A 339 -10.17 -16.95 0.27
N GLN A 340 -9.22 -17.21 1.16
CA GLN A 340 -8.96 -18.54 1.75
C GLN A 340 -8.64 -18.38 3.24
N ASN A 341 -8.70 -19.47 4.00
CA ASN A 341 -8.19 -19.45 5.38
C ASN A 341 -6.69 -19.11 5.34
N GLY A 342 -6.30 -18.06 6.06
CA GLY A 342 -4.92 -17.55 6.04
C GLY A 342 -3.86 -18.55 6.54
N ASP A 343 -4.27 -19.62 7.22
CA ASP A 343 -3.37 -20.69 7.69
C ASP A 343 -2.90 -21.63 6.56
N GLU A 344 -3.59 -21.67 5.41
CA GLU A 344 -3.27 -22.58 4.30
C GLU A 344 -2.75 -21.87 3.05
N VAL A 345 -2.89 -20.53 3.00
CA VAL A 345 -2.72 -19.76 1.76
C VAL A 345 -1.29 -19.80 1.22
N ASP A 346 -0.28 -19.59 2.07
CA ASP A 346 1.13 -19.60 1.66
C ASP A 346 1.58 -21.02 1.27
N GLY A 347 1.05 -22.06 1.91
CA GLY A 347 1.25 -23.45 1.51
C GLY A 347 0.70 -23.76 0.11
N ASN A 348 -0.50 -23.27 -0.20
CA ASN A 348 -1.11 -23.39 -1.52
C ASN A 348 -0.34 -22.61 -2.59
N ILE A 349 0.16 -21.42 -2.23
CA ILE A 349 1.04 -20.62 -3.11
C ILE A 349 2.31 -21.41 -3.43
N MET A 350 2.98 -22.01 -2.44
CA MET A 350 4.17 -22.85 -2.70
C MET A 350 3.84 -24.11 -3.51
N ALA A 351 2.64 -24.68 -3.39
CA ALA A 351 2.20 -25.77 -4.25
C ALA A 351 2.04 -25.31 -5.72
N ALA A 352 1.40 -24.16 -5.95
CA ALA A 352 1.26 -23.59 -7.28
C ALA A 352 2.63 -23.19 -7.90
N ALA A 353 3.57 -22.68 -7.09
CA ALA A 353 4.92 -22.37 -7.54
C ALA A 353 5.65 -23.62 -8.07
N ARG A 354 5.48 -24.78 -7.40
CA ARG A 354 6.01 -26.07 -7.86
C ARG A 354 5.40 -26.51 -9.18
N GLU A 355 4.08 -26.40 -9.33
CA GLU A 355 3.39 -26.72 -10.58
C GLU A 355 3.89 -25.83 -11.73
N ILE A 356 4.06 -24.54 -11.50
CA ILE A 356 4.61 -23.59 -12.48
C ILE A 356 6.02 -24.02 -12.89
N LEU A 357 6.91 -24.35 -11.96
CA LEU A 357 8.25 -24.83 -12.31
C LEU A 357 8.21 -26.10 -13.16
N GLN A 358 7.35 -27.07 -12.81
CA GLN A 358 7.25 -28.34 -13.54
C GLN A 358 6.63 -28.20 -14.93
N ARG A 359 5.56 -27.41 -15.06
CA ARG A 359 4.79 -27.30 -16.30
C ARG A 359 5.33 -26.23 -17.22
N ASP A 360 5.69 -25.10 -16.64
CA ASP A 360 6.00 -23.88 -17.38
C ASP A 360 7.50 -23.62 -17.52
N ASP A 361 8.33 -24.18 -16.63
CA ASP A 361 9.80 -24.01 -16.54
C ASP A 361 10.30 -22.58 -16.86
N PRO A 362 9.85 -21.55 -16.11
CA PRO A 362 10.20 -20.17 -16.41
C PRO A 362 11.65 -19.82 -16.06
N ASP A 363 12.23 -18.88 -16.83
CA ASP A 363 13.52 -18.24 -16.53
C ASP A 363 13.39 -17.24 -15.37
N LEU A 364 12.24 -16.59 -15.20
CA LEU A 364 11.91 -15.75 -14.05
C LEU A 364 10.63 -16.24 -13.37
N LEU A 365 10.73 -16.66 -12.10
CA LEU A 365 9.58 -16.96 -11.27
C LEU A 365 9.49 -15.96 -10.13
N VAL A 366 8.37 -15.24 -10.03
CA VAL A 366 8.05 -14.39 -8.87
C VAL A 366 6.94 -15.06 -8.08
N VAL A 367 7.13 -15.21 -6.77
CA VAL A 367 6.17 -15.82 -5.84
C VAL A 367 5.86 -14.83 -4.72
N GLN A 368 4.59 -14.44 -4.61
CA GLN A 368 4.10 -13.56 -3.56
C GLN A 368 3.44 -14.39 -2.44
N LEU A 369 4.01 -14.37 -1.24
CA LEU A 369 3.39 -14.88 -0.02
C LEU A 369 2.57 -13.78 0.65
N ILE A 370 1.35 -14.08 1.09
CA ILE A 370 0.37 -13.05 1.48
C ILE A 370 -0.08 -13.15 2.95
N ALA A 371 0.19 -14.26 3.64
CA ALA A 371 -0.32 -14.48 4.99
C ALA A 371 0.20 -13.44 6.01
N THR A 372 1.44 -12.97 5.82
CA THR A 372 2.05 -11.94 6.67
C THR A 372 1.32 -10.61 6.56
N ASP A 373 1.13 -10.10 5.33
CA ASP A 373 0.37 -8.86 5.09
C ASP A 373 -1.09 -8.97 5.58
N GLN A 374 -1.77 -10.07 5.24
CA GLN A 374 -3.16 -10.31 5.67
C GLN A 374 -3.29 -10.29 7.21
N THR A 375 -2.33 -10.87 7.92
CA THR A 375 -2.32 -10.86 9.38
C THR A 375 -1.98 -9.48 9.92
N GLY A 376 -1.09 -8.73 9.24
CA GLY A 376 -0.88 -7.30 9.49
C GLY A 376 -2.17 -6.49 9.36
N HIS A 377 -2.99 -6.78 8.34
CA HIS A 377 -4.30 -6.18 8.10
C HIS A 377 -5.42 -6.64 9.04
N ALA A 378 -5.28 -7.76 9.74
CA ALA A 378 -6.31 -8.27 10.64
C ALA A 378 -5.99 -8.01 12.12
N ARG A 379 -4.71 -8.10 12.48
CA ARG A 379 -4.23 -8.08 13.87
C ARG A 379 -3.21 -6.97 14.11
N GLY A 380 -2.41 -6.63 13.12
CA GLY A 380 -1.32 -5.68 13.24
C GLY A 380 -0.03 -6.30 13.78
N VAL A 381 1.05 -5.54 13.70
CA VAL A 381 2.45 -6.04 13.78
C VAL A 381 3.00 -6.26 15.19
N HIS A 382 2.24 -5.92 16.22
CA HIS A 382 2.66 -6.07 17.61
C HIS A 382 2.18 -7.36 18.27
N TYR A 383 1.33 -8.11 17.58
CA TYR A 383 0.74 -9.33 18.10
C TYR A 383 1.58 -10.55 17.70
N PRO A 384 1.67 -11.60 18.55
CA PRO A 384 2.45 -12.81 18.27
C PRO A 384 2.09 -13.47 16.94
N GLU A 385 0.82 -13.38 16.52
CA GLU A 385 0.33 -13.93 15.25
C GLU A 385 1.13 -13.40 14.04
N TYR A 386 1.56 -12.13 14.06
CA TYR A 386 2.34 -11.57 12.94
C TYR A 386 3.74 -12.18 12.85
N LEU A 387 4.42 -12.37 13.98
CA LEU A 387 5.71 -13.09 14.01
C LEU A 387 5.53 -14.57 13.66
N GLN A 388 4.42 -15.18 14.07
CA GLN A 388 4.08 -16.55 13.71
C GLN A 388 3.97 -16.71 12.19
N ARG A 389 3.28 -15.81 11.47
CA ARG A 389 3.23 -15.86 10.00
C ARG A 389 4.59 -15.76 9.34
N ILE A 390 5.50 -14.95 9.90
CA ILE A 390 6.88 -14.87 9.41
C ILE A 390 7.62 -16.19 9.60
N ARG A 391 7.46 -16.87 10.75
CA ARG A 391 8.06 -18.20 11.00
C ARG A 391 7.49 -19.27 10.07
N GLU A 392 6.20 -19.21 9.77
CA GLU A 392 5.56 -20.12 8.82
C GLU A 392 6.04 -19.87 7.38
N ALA A 393 6.24 -18.61 6.99
CA ALA A 393 6.85 -18.27 5.70
C ALA A 393 8.28 -18.85 5.58
N ASP A 394 9.10 -18.77 6.63
CA ASP A 394 10.43 -19.41 6.68
C ASP A 394 10.33 -20.93 6.41
N ALA A 395 9.44 -21.64 7.11
CA ALA A 395 9.24 -23.07 6.93
C ALA A 395 8.71 -23.43 5.52
N HIS A 396 7.81 -22.63 4.96
CA HIS A 396 7.31 -22.82 3.60
C HIS A 396 8.41 -22.61 2.55
N ILE A 397 9.25 -21.60 2.74
CA ILE A 397 10.39 -21.31 1.86
C ILE A 397 11.43 -22.43 1.96
N GLU A 398 11.74 -22.93 3.16
CA GLU A 398 12.62 -24.08 3.35
C GLU A 398 12.13 -25.32 2.59
N ALA A 399 10.86 -25.68 2.76
CA ALA A 399 10.26 -26.84 2.08
C ALA A 399 10.28 -26.68 0.55
N PHE A 400 10.07 -25.45 0.05
CA PHE A 400 10.15 -25.15 -1.37
C PHE A 400 11.57 -25.28 -1.92
N PHE A 401 12.57 -24.73 -1.23
CA PHE A 401 13.98 -24.89 -1.59
C PHE A 401 14.42 -26.36 -1.59
N ALA A 402 14.01 -27.14 -0.58
CA ALA A 402 14.29 -28.57 -0.51
C ALA A 402 13.72 -29.31 -1.72
N TRP A 403 12.48 -28.99 -2.10
CA TRP A 403 11.86 -29.55 -3.29
C TRP A 403 12.58 -29.12 -4.58
N MET A 404 12.88 -27.83 -4.75
CA MET A 404 13.59 -27.31 -5.92
C MET A 404 14.95 -28.00 -6.08
N HIS A 405 15.67 -28.16 -4.98
CA HIS A 405 16.99 -28.76 -4.96
C HIS A 405 16.96 -30.22 -5.41
N ARG A 406 16.03 -31.03 -4.88
CA ARG A 406 15.80 -32.42 -5.31
C ARG A 406 15.49 -32.55 -6.80
N HIS A 407 14.82 -31.56 -7.38
CA HIS A 407 14.44 -31.56 -8.80
C HIS A 407 15.47 -30.83 -9.69
N GLY A 408 16.60 -30.39 -9.13
CA GLY A 408 17.68 -29.73 -9.87
C GLY A 408 17.42 -28.26 -10.22
N TYR A 409 16.31 -27.67 -9.78
CA TYR A 409 15.95 -26.27 -10.06
C TYR A 409 16.80 -25.24 -9.33
N THR A 410 17.63 -25.65 -8.37
CA THR A 410 18.56 -24.73 -7.67
C THR A 410 19.87 -24.51 -8.41
N ARG A 411 20.17 -25.34 -9.42
CA ARG A 411 21.39 -25.18 -10.23
C ARG A 411 21.30 -23.95 -11.12
N ASP A 412 22.39 -23.24 -11.27
CA ASP A 412 22.53 -22.02 -12.08
C ASP A 412 21.42 -20.99 -11.81
N THR A 413 20.94 -20.95 -10.56
CA THR A 413 19.80 -20.14 -10.15
C THR A 413 20.23 -19.07 -9.16
N THR A 414 19.73 -17.85 -9.37
CA THR A 414 19.81 -16.77 -8.38
C THR A 414 18.47 -16.62 -7.67
N PHE A 415 18.50 -16.40 -6.37
CA PHE A 415 17.32 -16.17 -5.55
C PHE A 415 17.34 -14.76 -4.97
N LEU A 416 16.20 -14.08 -5.06
CA LEU A 416 15.92 -12.83 -4.36
C LEU A 416 14.83 -13.08 -3.33
N ILE A 417 15.13 -12.84 -2.05
CA ILE A 417 14.14 -12.89 -0.97
C ILE A 417 13.94 -11.46 -0.48
N CYS A 418 12.70 -10.97 -0.53
CA CYS A 418 12.41 -9.60 -0.17
C CYS A 418 10.97 -9.39 0.33
N ALA A 419 10.64 -8.14 0.66
CA ALA A 419 9.26 -7.65 0.73
C ALA A 419 9.09 -6.44 -0.19
N ASP A 420 7.85 -6.15 -0.56
CA ASP A 420 7.46 -5.01 -1.37
C ASP A 420 7.24 -3.75 -0.51
N HIS A 421 6.66 -3.91 0.68
CA HIS A 421 6.57 -2.92 1.74
C HIS A 421 6.58 -3.60 3.10
N GLY A 422 6.84 -2.83 4.15
CA GLY A 422 6.59 -3.25 5.52
C GLY A 422 5.13 -3.00 5.92
N GLN A 423 4.91 -2.80 7.22
CA GLN A 423 3.59 -2.59 7.80
C GLN A 423 3.73 -1.57 8.94
N GLY A 424 2.81 -0.64 9.00
CA GLY A 424 2.80 0.43 10.00
C GLY A 424 2.31 -0.07 11.35
N ASP A 425 2.18 0.87 12.27
CA ASP A 425 1.71 0.55 13.62
C ASP A 425 0.19 0.40 13.64
N GLY A 426 -0.29 -0.76 14.09
CA GLY A 426 -1.71 -1.09 14.14
C GLY A 426 -2.15 -2.05 13.04
N ILE A 427 -3.46 -2.11 12.80
CA ILE A 427 -4.08 -3.04 11.84
C ILE A 427 -4.08 -2.37 10.46
N GLY A 428 -3.48 -3.03 9.46
CA GLY A 428 -3.54 -2.61 8.06
C GLY A 428 -2.97 -1.23 7.75
N GLY A 429 -1.96 -0.80 8.49
CA GLY A 429 -1.35 0.52 8.33
C GLY A 429 -0.25 0.51 7.28
N HIS A 430 -0.56 0.52 5.99
CA HIS A 430 0.46 0.80 4.98
C HIS A 430 -0.04 1.69 3.85
N GLY A 431 0.89 2.24 3.07
CA GLY A 431 0.62 3.15 1.96
C GLY A 431 1.14 4.58 2.17
N HIS A 432 1.67 4.90 3.35
CA HIS A 432 2.05 6.27 3.75
C HIS A 432 3.53 6.41 4.09
N LEU A 433 4.29 5.31 4.00
CA LEU A 433 5.74 5.30 4.12
C LEU A 433 6.18 5.69 5.54
N GLY A 434 5.41 5.26 6.55
CA GLY A 434 5.84 5.26 7.94
C GLY A 434 7.09 4.40 8.13
N GLU A 435 7.80 4.59 9.24
CA GLU A 435 9.08 3.92 9.50
C GLU A 435 8.99 2.38 9.38
N GLY A 436 7.90 1.79 9.89
CA GLY A 436 7.63 0.35 9.79
C GLY A 436 7.30 -0.14 8.38
N GLU A 437 6.82 0.74 7.50
CA GLU A 437 6.49 0.41 6.10
C GLU A 437 7.68 0.57 5.16
N ARG A 438 8.57 1.52 5.50
CA ARG A 438 9.61 2.03 4.61
C ARG A 438 10.67 0.99 4.27
N TRP A 439 11.20 0.33 5.29
CA TRP A 439 12.34 -0.56 5.19
C TRP A 439 11.89 -2.00 5.03
N VAL A 440 12.32 -2.62 3.95
CA VAL A 440 11.94 -4.00 3.62
C VAL A 440 13.12 -4.96 3.82
N PRO A 441 12.86 -6.21 4.26
CA PRO A 441 13.88 -7.24 4.17
C PRO A 441 14.26 -7.46 2.70
N PHE A 442 15.56 -7.64 2.44
CA PHE A 442 16.07 -7.80 1.09
C PHE A 442 17.45 -8.48 1.09
N PHE A 443 17.56 -9.63 0.44
CA PHE A 443 18.85 -10.26 0.17
C PHE A 443 18.82 -11.12 -1.10
N LEU A 444 19.98 -11.20 -1.75
CA LEU A 444 20.24 -12.06 -2.90
C LEU A 444 21.10 -13.24 -2.46
N VAL A 445 20.93 -14.41 -3.07
CA VAL A 445 21.79 -15.58 -2.85
C VAL A 445 21.80 -16.49 -4.09
N GLY A 446 22.91 -17.20 -4.32
CA GLY A 446 23.05 -18.16 -5.41
C GLY A 446 24.01 -17.72 -6.50
N ARG A 447 23.78 -18.19 -7.73
CA ARG A 447 24.67 -17.92 -8.88
C ARG A 447 24.87 -16.41 -9.06
N ASN A 448 26.10 -16.00 -9.36
CA ASN A 448 26.52 -14.60 -9.55
C ASN A 448 26.38 -13.69 -8.33
N VAL A 449 26.12 -14.23 -7.12
CA VAL A 449 25.93 -13.41 -5.91
C VAL A 449 27.09 -13.59 -4.93
N ALA A 450 27.66 -12.48 -4.49
CA ALA A 450 28.71 -12.45 -3.48
C ALA A 450 28.22 -13.03 -2.15
N ARG A 451 29.09 -13.80 -1.47
CA ARG A 451 28.73 -14.53 -0.24
C ARG A 451 29.11 -13.74 1.01
N GLY A 452 28.26 -13.82 2.03
CA GLY A 452 28.52 -13.26 3.36
C GLY A 452 28.67 -11.74 3.38
N ARG A 453 28.15 -11.03 2.36
CA ARG A 453 28.23 -9.57 2.27
C ARG A 453 27.01 -8.90 2.87
N ARG A 454 27.21 -7.69 3.38
CA ARG A 454 26.15 -6.76 3.76
C ARG A 454 26.42 -5.41 3.09
N SER A 455 25.41 -4.87 2.43
CA SER A 455 25.41 -3.51 1.87
C SER A 455 24.60 -2.60 2.79
N ASP A 456 25.24 -1.54 3.28
CA ASP A 456 24.60 -0.43 3.98
C ASP A 456 24.27 0.74 3.03
N GLN A 457 24.51 0.58 1.73
CA GLN A 457 24.13 1.55 0.72
C GLN A 457 22.61 1.64 0.62
N ALA A 458 22.10 2.87 0.49
CA ALA A 458 20.67 3.09 0.34
C ALA A 458 20.23 2.76 -1.08
N HIS A 459 19.30 1.81 -1.19
CA HIS A 459 18.65 1.41 -2.42
C HIS A 459 17.14 1.50 -2.31
N SER A 460 16.47 1.51 -3.45
CA SER A 460 15.02 1.38 -3.51
C SER A 460 14.62 0.14 -4.30
N ILE A 461 13.46 -0.42 -4.01
CA ILE A 461 12.91 -1.59 -4.70
C ILE A 461 12.79 -1.42 -6.23
N VAL A 462 12.87 -0.18 -6.76
CA VAL A 462 13.02 0.08 -8.20
C VAL A 462 14.31 -0.50 -8.81
N SER A 463 15.30 -0.86 -8.01
CA SER A 463 16.52 -1.56 -8.45
C SER A 463 16.28 -3.03 -8.82
N VAL A 464 15.10 -3.58 -8.51
CA VAL A 464 14.79 -5.00 -8.75
C VAL A 464 14.79 -5.32 -10.25
N ALA A 465 13.98 -4.64 -11.08
CA ALA A 465 13.80 -5.02 -12.48
C ALA A 465 15.12 -5.10 -13.26
N GLY A 466 15.95 -4.04 -13.18
CA GLY A 466 17.24 -4.00 -13.86
C GLY A 466 18.21 -5.06 -13.35
N THR A 467 18.20 -5.35 -12.04
CA THR A 467 19.04 -6.40 -11.44
C THR A 467 18.61 -7.79 -11.93
N LEU A 468 17.30 -8.08 -11.99
CA LEU A 468 16.79 -9.37 -12.46
C LEU A 468 17.13 -9.62 -13.93
N THR A 469 16.89 -8.63 -14.80
CA THR A 469 17.21 -8.77 -16.23
C THR A 469 18.71 -8.90 -16.45
N HIS A 470 19.52 -8.14 -15.71
CA HIS A 470 20.97 -8.23 -15.79
C HIS A 470 21.50 -9.61 -15.37
N LEU A 471 20.98 -10.19 -14.28
CA LEU A 471 21.32 -11.55 -13.83
C LEU A 471 20.99 -12.62 -14.87
N LEU A 472 19.92 -12.41 -15.65
CA LEU A 472 19.52 -13.28 -16.77
C LEU A 472 20.27 -13.00 -18.08
N GLY A 473 21.19 -12.02 -18.08
CA GLY A 473 21.96 -11.63 -19.27
C GLY A 473 21.12 -10.89 -20.31
N LEU A 474 20.03 -10.24 -19.88
CA LEU A 474 19.12 -9.47 -20.72
C LEU A 474 19.35 -7.95 -20.53
N PRO A 475 18.97 -7.12 -21.52
CA PRO A 475 18.97 -5.67 -21.34
C PRO A 475 18.07 -5.23 -20.19
N LEU A 476 18.37 -4.06 -19.62
CA LEU A 476 17.50 -3.44 -18.62
C LEU A 476 16.20 -2.95 -19.29
N PRO A 477 15.07 -2.89 -18.56
CA PRO A 477 13.88 -2.19 -19.05
C PRO A 477 14.23 -0.74 -19.44
N ALA A 478 13.72 -0.28 -20.58
CA ALA A 478 14.22 0.93 -21.26
C ALA A 478 14.17 2.21 -20.41
N ARG A 479 13.27 2.28 -19.43
CA ARG A 479 13.05 3.46 -18.57
C ARG A 479 13.42 3.20 -17.11
N ALA A 480 14.06 2.06 -16.80
CA ALA A 480 14.46 1.72 -15.45
C ALA A 480 15.30 2.84 -14.82
N ARG A 481 14.93 3.22 -13.60
CA ARG A 481 15.56 4.25 -12.76
C ARG A 481 16.50 3.64 -11.73
N GLY A 482 16.09 2.52 -11.14
CA GLY A 482 16.88 1.85 -10.11
C GLY A 482 18.16 1.26 -10.69
N PRO A 483 19.34 1.60 -10.15
CA PRO A 483 20.59 1.01 -10.60
C PRO A 483 20.61 -0.49 -10.32
N VAL A 484 21.36 -1.24 -11.12
CA VAL A 484 21.67 -2.64 -10.82
C VAL A 484 22.41 -2.72 -9.49
N LEU A 485 22.08 -3.70 -8.66
CA LEU A 485 22.71 -3.93 -7.37
C LEU A 485 24.09 -4.60 -7.53
N GLU A 486 25.01 -3.88 -8.17
CA GLU A 486 26.34 -4.38 -8.56
C GLU A 486 27.18 -4.86 -7.37
N GLU A 487 26.98 -4.29 -6.17
CA GLU A 487 27.74 -4.68 -4.98
C GLU A 487 27.41 -6.10 -4.48
N ALA A 488 26.24 -6.63 -4.87
CA ALA A 488 25.86 -8.00 -4.62
C ALA A 488 26.40 -8.96 -5.66
N LEU A 489 26.95 -8.47 -6.78
CA LEU A 489 27.40 -9.32 -7.87
C LEU A 489 28.83 -9.83 -7.64
N ASP A 490 29.01 -11.11 -7.87
CA ASP A 490 30.31 -11.78 -7.96
C ASP A 490 30.22 -12.88 -9.02
N PRO A 491 30.65 -12.60 -10.27
CA PRO A 491 30.60 -13.57 -11.36
C PRO A 491 31.38 -14.86 -11.11
N GLY A 492 32.33 -14.85 -10.16
CA GLY A 492 33.09 -16.03 -9.75
C GLY A 492 32.42 -16.84 -8.64
N ALA A 493 31.28 -16.37 -8.10
CA ALA A 493 30.63 -17.04 -6.98
C ALA A 493 30.10 -18.43 -7.38
N PRO A 494 30.34 -19.45 -6.54
CA PRO A 494 29.83 -20.79 -6.77
C PRO A 494 28.30 -20.84 -6.62
N ASP A 495 27.70 -21.87 -7.20
CA ASP A 495 26.28 -22.20 -7.04
C ASP A 495 25.91 -22.43 -5.56
N LEU A 496 24.65 -22.21 -5.20
CA LEU A 496 24.09 -22.51 -3.89
C LEU A 496 23.86 -24.02 -3.67
N ALA A 497 23.72 -24.81 -4.74
CA ALA A 497 23.37 -26.23 -4.64
C ALA A 497 24.26 -27.04 -3.67
N PRO A 498 25.61 -26.94 -3.67
CA PRO A 498 26.47 -27.67 -2.73
C PRO A 498 26.26 -27.29 -1.25
N ASP A 499 25.79 -26.08 -0.98
CA ASP A 499 25.46 -25.66 0.38
C ASP A 499 24.11 -26.21 0.84
N LEU A 500 23.15 -26.34 -0.08
CA LEU A 500 21.87 -26.99 0.18
C LEU A 500 22.05 -28.49 0.44
N ASP A 501 22.94 -29.16 -0.29
CA ASP A 501 23.33 -30.55 -0.01
C ASP A 501 23.77 -30.71 1.45
N ARG A 502 24.68 -29.84 1.91
CA ARG A 502 25.18 -29.86 3.29
C ARG A 502 24.09 -29.54 4.32
N TYR A 503 23.24 -28.55 4.02
CA TYR A 503 22.17 -28.14 4.92
C TYR A 503 21.15 -29.25 5.12
N PHE A 504 20.59 -29.79 4.04
CA PHE A 504 19.56 -30.82 4.14
C PHE A 504 20.10 -32.17 4.65
N ALA A 505 21.38 -32.48 4.40
CA ALA A 505 22.04 -33.61 5.03
C ALA A 505 22.15 -33.45 6.56
N ALA A 506 22.51 -32.25 7.05
CA ALA A 506 22.65 -31.98 8.48
C ALA A 506 21.30 -32.03 9.22
N GLU A 507 20.22 -31.61 8.58
CA GLU A 507 18.85 -31.63 9.13
C GLU A 507 18.19 -33.03 9.11
N GLY A 508 18.93 -34.08 8.71
CA GLY A 508 18.38 -35.44 8.61
C GLY A 508 17.34 -35.61 7.49
N ARG A 509 17.23 -34.62 6.59
CA ARG A 509 16.35 -34.61 5.43
C ARG A 509 17.15 -35.03 4.20
N ALA A 510 17.60 -36.30 4.20
CA ALA A 510 18.40 -36.83 3.09
C ALA A 510 17.70 -36.60 1.75
N VAL A 511 18.39 -35.89 0.86
CA VAL A 511 18.04 -35.67 -0.54
C VAL A 511 18.36 -36.98 -1.27
N LEU A 512 17.39 -37.91 -1.29
CA LEU A 512 17.41 -39.06 -2.20
C LEU A 512 16.80 -38.67 -3.54
#